data_AF-A0A183JGE9-F1
#
_entry.id   AF-A0A183JGE9-F1
#
_cell.length_a   1.000
_cell.length_b   1.000
_cell.length_c   1.000
_cell.angle_alpha   90.00
_cell.angle_beta   90.00
_cell.angle_gamma   90.00
#
_symmetry.space_group_name_H-M   'P 1'
#
loop_
_entity.id
_entity.type
_entity.pdbx_description
1 polymer ?
#
loop_
_entity_poly.entity_id
_entity_poly.type
_entity_poly.pdbx_seq_one_letter_code
_entity_poly.pdbx_strand_id
1 'polypeptide(L)'
;MGKSRFCKVLVDSQFEKDLLFSFLDNEAYDFMGSSRFSYDLSSGNIARYTGDPVIWNNVYAVIELGELGLSRKRDNYSMFFMLTDGKTYNVTRNLTDNIFHHLTAASETNQKVDIKRPLNKLRELPLPPISSMQTLLQNSHRPLPHVVLSDYDRPPFLNKHFESFLDTRWPPLDNPTADTILLDFANTLADALHRIVSANHEPISSSIAYPKPSDIMECFSTNLGCDLFKMYLSPVDYKYVQMLKTPVPAQTYLPLGLHEIKISHLVSILLIGLTGERTSTPACPPFDKRGPYTYWMGYFNGSEQCYFTRMDITSQFLMMENEKLKAPAWMRSREHSERFLRWYRGASPTVDGFSVALGIFLMTLTLLIALYIKEVINKKIIQIPAQMEILYTSDNENRFAPT
;
A
#
# COMPACT_ATOMS: atom_id res chain seq x y z
N MET A 1 -33.33 20.85 37.95
CA MET A 1 -32.69 22.12 37.58
C MET A 1 -31.63 21.84 36.54
N GLY A 2 -31.92 22.22 35.30
CA GLY A 2 -31.13 21.87 34.12
C GLY A 2 -29.86 22.69 33.98
N LYS A 3 -28.85 22.07 33.39
CA LYS A 3 -27.77 22.76 32.68
C LYS A 3 -27.76 22.25 31.25
N SER A 4 -28.46 23.02 30.42
CA SER A 4 -28.29 23.07 28.97
C SER A 4 -26.80 23.21 28.65
N ARG A 5 -26.21 22.21 28.02
CA ARG A 5 -24.90 22.33 27.38
C ARG A 5 -25.12 22.97 26.02
N PHE A 6 -24.73 24.23 25.94
CA PHE A 6 -24.35 25.01 24.78
C PHE A 6 -24.32 24.22 23.45
N CYS A 7 -25.45 24.20 22.73
CA CYS A 7 -25.40 24.32 21.27
C CYS A 7 -25.02 25.76 20.99
N LYS A 8 -23.73 26.03 20.81
CA LYS A 8 -23.31 27.24 20.13
C LYS A 8 -23.60 26.98 18.65
N VAL A 9 -24.80 27.38 18.22
CA VAL A 9 -25.13 27.45 16.79
C VAL A 9 -24.06 28.34 16.15
N LEU A 10 -23.23 27.74 15.29
CA LEU A 10 -22.29 28.47 14.45
C LEU A 10 -23.14 29.24 13.42
N VAL A 11 -23.56 30.43 13.81
CA VAL A 11 -24.13 31.45 12.91
C VAL A 11 -22.94 32.08 12.17
N ASP A 12 -22.42 31.36 11.17
CA ASP A 12 -21.58 31.82 10.03
C ASP A 12 -20.82 30.63 9.42
N SER A 13 -21.53 29.55 9.09
CA SER A 13 -20.93 28.52 8.24
C SER A 13 -21.09 28.95 6.77
N GLN A 14 -20.00 29.38 6.13
CA GLN A 14 -19.97 29.63 4.67
C GLN A 14 -20.29 28.36 3.85
N PHE A 15 -20.27 27.19 4.50
CA PHE A 15 -20.50 25.88 3.91
C PHE A 15 -21.77 25.23 4.47
N GLU A 16 -22.55 24.62 3.58
CA GLU A 16 -23.74 23.82 3.93
C GLU A 16 -23.42 22.35 4.18
N LYS A 17 -22.27 21.87 3.67
CA LYS A 17 -21.88 20.46 3.62
C LYS A 17 -20.40 20.33 3.91
N ASP A 18 -20.01 19.19 4.48
CA ASP A 18 -18.61 18.84 4.70
C ASP A 18 -18.05 17.99 3.54
N LEU A 19 -16.73 18.04 3.36
CA LEU A 19 -15.99 17.15 2.44
C LEU A 19 -15.20 16.11 3.23
N LEU A 20 -15.41 14.84 2.88
CA LEU A 20 -14.60 13.72 3.34
C LEU A 20 -13.78 13.18 2.18
N PHE A 21 -12.45 13.28 2.28
CA PHE A 21 -11.54 12.62 1.35
C PHE A 21 -11.18 11.24 1.89
N SER A 22 -11.35 10.21 1.07
CA SER A 22 -11.05 8.82 1.42
C SER A 22 -10.10 8.22 0.39
N PHE A 23 -9.05 7.57 0.87
CA PHE A 23 -8.11 6.80 0.07
C PHE A 23 -8.30 5.33 0.43
N LEU A 24 -8.88 4.57 -0.50
CA LEU A 24 -9.26 3.19 -0.28
C LEU A 24 -8.12 2.28 -0.75
N ASP A 25 -7.45 1.63 0.20
CA ASP A 25 -6.34 0.73 -0.06
C ASP A 25 -6.84 -0.69 -0.38
N ASN A 26 -6.10 -1.43 -1.19
CA ASN A 26 -6.40 -2.82 -1.61
C ASN A 26 -7.72 -3.00 -2.41
N GLU A 27 -8.11 -2.03 -3.23
CA GLU A 27 -9.30 -2.16 -4.10
C GLU A 27 -9.16 -3.26 -5.17
N ALA A 28 -7.94 -3.50 -5.66
CA ALA A 28 -7.64 -4.58 -6.61
C ALA A 28 -7.85 -6.00 -6.03
N TYR A 29 -8.01 -6.13 -4.71
CA TYR A 29 -8.18 -7.40 -4.00
C TYR A 29 -9.62 -7.55 -3.51
N ASP A 30 -10.58 -7.66 -4.42
CA ASP A 30 -12.02 -7.72 -4.12
C ASP A 30 -12.53 -6.58 -3.23
N PHE A 31 -12.10 -5.34 -3.52
CA PHE A 31 -12.67 -4.14 -2.89
C PHE A 31 -12.54 -4.13 -1.35
N MET A 32 -11.42 -4.64 -0.83
CA MET A 32 -11.23 -4.77 0.63
C MET A 32 -11.32 -3.42 1.36
N GLY A 33 -10.80 -2.34 0.76
CA GLY A 33 -10.82 -1.00 1.34
C GLY A 33 -12.24 -0.41 1.40
N SER A 34 -12.95 -0.38 0.28
CA SER A 34 -14.33 0.13 0.17
C SER A 34 -15.32 -0.74 0.95
N SER A 35 -15.12 -2.05 1.00
CA SER A 35 -15.93 -2.96 1.83
C SER A 35 -15.75 -2.63 3.31
N ARG A 36 -14.51 -2.43 3.77
CA ARG A 36 -14.24 -2.03 5.16
C ARG A 36 -14.83 -0.66 5.48
N PHE A 37 -14.63 0.30 4.60
CA PHE A 37 -15.19 1.65 4.76
C PHE A 37 -16.72 1.61 4.86
N SER A 38 -17.38 0.83 3.99
CA SER A 38 -18.83 0.62 4.02
C SER A 38 -19.31 0.01 5.34
N TYR A 39 -18.57 -0.96 5.88
CA TYR A 39 -18.86 -1.57 7.16
C TYR A 39 -18.74 -0.56 8.32
N ASP A 40 -17.70 0.27 8.32
CA ASP A 40 -17.48 1.28 9.36
C ASP A 40 -18.56 2.38 9.32
N LEU A 41 -18.99 2.80 8.13
CA LEU A 41 -20.13 3.71 7.94
C LEU A 41 -21.46 3.11 8.42
N SER A 42 -21.67 1.81 8.21
CA SER A 42 -22.89 1.09 8.63
C SER A 42 -22.93 0.88 10.14
N SER A 43 -21.79 0.53 10.72
CA SER A 43 -21.67 0.24 12.16
C SER A 43 -21.56 1.52 13.01
N GLY A 44 -21.38 2.67 12.36
CA GLY A 44 -21.09 3.94 13.01
C GLY A 44 -19.75 3.95 13.72
N ASN A 45 -18.79 3.14 13.27
CA ASN A 45 -17.48 3.06 13.91
C ASN A 45 -16.75 4.40 13.78
N ILE A 46 -16.73 4.98 12.57
CA ILE A 46 -16.15 6.30 12.31
C ILE A 46 -16.72 7.32 13.28
N ALA A 47 -18.05 7.41 13.36
CA ALA A 47 -18.69 8.35 14.23
C ALA A 47 -18.40 8.16 15.73
N ARG A 48 -18.22 6.92 16.19
CA ARG A 48 -17.92 6.64 17.61
C ARG A 48 -16.53 7.12 18.01
N TYR A 49 -15.52 6.96 17.15
CA TYR A 49 -14.15 7.33 17.52
C TYR A 49 -13.77 8.76 17.11
N THR A 50 -14.34 9.31 16.03
CA THR A 50 -14.08 10.72 15.65
C THR A 50 -15.00 11.69 16.39
N GLY A 51 -16.18 11.25 16.83
CA GLY A 51 -17.23 12.14 17.35
C GLY A 51 -17.99 12.91 16.25
N ASP A 52 -17.55 12.82 14.99
CA ASP A 52 -18.24 13.41 13.84
C ASP A 52 -19.32 12.47 13.33
N PRO A 53 -20.45 12.94 12.79
CA PRO A 53 -21.55 12.08 12.41
C PRO A 53 -21.31 11.45 11.02
N VAL A 54 -20.17 10.79 10.82
CA VAL A 54 -19.78 10.11 9.58
C VAL A 54 -20.41 8.71 9.55
N ILE A 55 -21.62 8.65 9.00
CA ILE A 55 -22.46 7.44 8.83
C ILE A 55 -23.20 7.51 7.50
N TRP A 56 -23.69 6.37 6.98
CA TRP A 56 -24.41 6.33 5.70
C TRP A 56 -25.55 7.33 5.56
N ASN A 57 -26.32 7.56 6.63
CA ASN A 57 -27.45 8.47 6.59
C ASN A 57 -27.03 9.91 6.25
N ASN A 58 -25.81 10.31 6.59
CA ASN A 58 -25.32 11.67 6.42
C ASN A 58 -24.50 11.87 5.14
N VAL A 59 -24.24 10.82 4.36
CA VAL A 59 -23.51 10.91 3.09
C VAL A 59 -24.41 11.54 2.02
N TYR A 60 -24.22 12.80 1.69
CA TYR A 60 -25.03 13.48 0.67
C TYR A 60 -24.85 12.87 -0.73
N ALA A 61 -23.60 12.71 -1.16
CA ALA A 61 -23.21 12.11 -2.44
C ALA A 61 -21.77 11.62 -2.39
N VAL A 62 -21.37 10.80 -3.36
CA VAL A 62 -19.99 10.31 -3.52
C VAL A 62 -19.45 10.65 -4.91
N ILE A 63 -18.25 11.23 -4.95
CA ILE A 63 -17.50 11.44 -6.19
C ILE A 63 -16.25 10.57 -6.11
N GLU A 64 -16.10 9.65 -7.07
CA GLU A 64 -14.93 8.80 -7.20
C GLU A 64 -14.07 9.23 -8.39
N LEU A 65 -12.76 9.11 -8.24
CA LEU A 65 -11.78 9.38 -9.29
C LEU A 65 -11.13 8.05 -9.71
N GLY A 66 -11.17 7.71 -10.99
CA GLY A 66 -10.55 6.49 -11.50
C GLY A 66 -10.02 6.66 -12.93
N GLU A 67 -8.77 6.24 -13.17
CA GLU A 67 -8.06 6.40 -14.45
C GLU A 67 -8.16 7.82 -15.03
N LEU A 68 -7.34 8.74 -14.53
CA LEU A 68 -7.35 10.16 -14.99
C LEU A 68 -6.10 10.55 -15.78
N GLY A 69 -5.13 9.64 -15.94
CA GLY A 69 -3.78 9.96 -16.41
C GLY A 69 -3.64 10.08 -17.94
N LEU A 70 -4.60 9.58 -18.71
CA LEU A 70 -4.53 9.44 -20.16
C LEU A 70 -5.61 10.23 -20.90
N SER A 71 -6.19 11.24 -20.24
CA SER A 71 -7.15 12.15 -20.87
C SER A 71 -6.63 12.70 -22.20
N ARG A 72 -7.46 12.57 -23.23
CA ARG A 72 -7.17 13.05 -24.59
C ARG A 72 -7.70 14.47 -24.77
N LYS A 73 -6.95 15.29 -25.52
CA LYS A 73 -7.42 16.61 -25.91
C LYS A 73 -8.38 16.52 -27.10
N ARG A 74 -9.50 17.24 -27.04
CA ARG A 74 -10.42 17.49 -28.15
C ARG A 74 -10.77 18.98 -28.14
N ASP A 75 -10.66 19.63 -29.30
CA ASP A 75 -10.97 21.06 -29.45
C ASP A 75 -10.22 21.97 -28.46
N ASN A 76 -8.95 21.64 -28.16
CA ASN A 76 -8.06 22.27 -27.15
C ASN A 76 -8.38 22.00 -25.67
N TYR A 77 -9.43 21.25 -25.34
CA TYR A 77 -9.78 20.89 -23.97
C TYR A 77 -9.42 19.44 -23.65
N SER A 78 -8.95 19.18 -22.43
CA SER A 78 -8.75 17.83 -21.92
C SER A 78 -10.11 17.23 -21.51
N MET A 79 -10.43 16.04 -22.04
CA MET A 79 -11.75 15.43 -21.87
C MET A 79 -11.80 14.47 -20.68
N PHE A 80 -12.80 14.64 -19.82
CA PHE A 80 -13.15 13.69 -18.76
C PHE A 80 -14.64 13.38 -18.77
N PHE A 81 -14.98 12.19 -18.28
CA PHE A 81 -16.32 11.65 -18.33
C PHE A 81 -16.91 11.44 -16.94
N MET A 82 -18.18 11.79 -16.81
CA MET A 82 -19.01 11.53 -15.63
C MET A 82 -19.80 10.25 -15.84
N LEU A 83 -19.35 9.15 -15.24
CA LEU A 83 -20.01 7.84 -15.29
C LEU A 83 -20.92 7.65 -14.06
N THR A 84 -22.04 6.94 -14.25
CA THR A 84 -23.02 6.64 -13.21
C THR A 84 -23.65 5.28 -13.43
N ASP A 85 -24.07 4.61 -12.35
CA ASP A 85 -24.97 3.46 -12.43
C ASP A 85 -26.40 3.92 -12.82
N GLY A 86 -26.91 3.42 -13.93
CA GLY A 86 -28.19 3.84 -14.48
C GLY A 86 -29.39 3.54 -13.57
N LYS A 87 -29.36 2.42 -12.81
CA LYS A 87 -30.45 2.07 -11.89
C LYS A 87 -30.54 3.07 -10.74
N THR A 88 -29.41 3.39 -10.12
CA THR A 88 -29.34 4.33 -9.01
C THR A 88 -29.60 5.75 -9.50
N TYR A 89 -29.02 6.17 -10.62
CA TYR A 89 -29.23 7.49 -11.22
C TYR A 89 -30.70 7.80 -11.44
N ASN A 90 -31.50 6.84 -11.93
CA ASN A 90 -32.93 7.06 -12.15
C ASN A 90 -33.68 7.43 -10.86
N VAL A 91 -33.22 6.93 -9.71
CA VAL A 91 -33.82 7.23 -8.40
C VAL A 91 -33.23 8.51 -7.80
N THR A 92 -31.94 8.77 -8.00
CA THR A 92 -31.21 9.92 -7.42
C THR A 92 -31.07 11.10 -8.37
N ARG A 93 -31.83 11.11 -9.47
CA ARG A 93 -31.62 12.00 -10.63
C ARG A 93 -31.41 13.45 -10.27
N ASN A 94 -32.29 14.04 -9.45
CA ASN A 94 -32.22 15.45 -9.08
C ASN A 94 -30.91 15.80 -8.36
N LEU A 95 -30.45 14.92 -7.46
CA LEU A 95 -29.23 15.12 -6.69
C LEU A 95 -27.99 14.92 -7.57
N THR A 96 -27.98 13.87 -8.39
CA THR A 96 -26.87 13.59 -9.30
C THR A 96 -26.76 14.66 -10.41
N ASP A 97 -27.88 15.12 -10.97
CA ASP A 97 -27.89 16.20 -11.96
C ASP A 97 -27.40 17.53 -11.36
N ASN A 98 -27.62 17.77 -10.06
CA ASN A 98 -27.03 18.94 -9.37
C ASN A 98 -25.50 18.86 -9.30
N ILE A 99 -24.94 17.67 -9.04
CA ILE A 99 -23.49 17.45 -9.05
C ILE A 99 -22.93 17.70 -10.46
N PHE A 100 -23.61 17.20 -11.50
CA PHE A 100 -23.24 17.45 -12.89
C PHE A 100 -23.24 18.94 -13.22
N HIS A 101 -24.25 19.68 -12.76
CA HIS A 101 -24.34 21.12 -12.98
C HIS A 101 -23.10 21.86 -12.44
N HIS A 102 -22.68 21.57 -11.21
CA HIS A 102 -21.51 22.22 -10.61
C HIS A 102 -20.19 21.80 -11.27
N LEU A 103 -20.05 20.53 -11.65
CA LEU A 103 -18.87 20.04 -12.39
C LEU A 103 -18.75 20.71 -13.77
N THR A 104 -19.86 20.83 -14.50
CA THR A 104 -19.88 21.50 -15.81
C THR A 104 -19.66 23.00 -15.67
N ALA A 105 -20.25 23.67 -14.67
CA ALA A 105 -20.03 25.10 -14.43
C ALA A 105 -18.56 25.45 -14.10
N ALA A 106 -17.88 24.59 -13.33
CA ALA A 106 -16.45 24.74 -13.05
C ALA A 106 -15.60 24.55 -14.32
N SER A 107 -15.95 23.56 -15.14
CA SER A 107 -15.33 23.30 -16.44
C SER A 107 -15.46 24.48 -17.40
N GLU A 108 -16.66 25.08 -17.49
CA GLU A 108 -16.94 26.28 -18.29
C GLU A 108 -16.17 27.52 -17.78
N THR A 109 -16.01 27.65 -16.47
CA THR A 109 -15.27 28.77 -15.85
C THR A 109 -13.78 28.67 -16.16
N ASN A 110 -13.19 27.49 -16.02
CA ASN A 110 -11.74 27.29 -16.19
C ASN A 110 -11.30 27.22 -17.65
N GLN A 111 -12.17 26.79 -18.57
CA GLN A 111 -11.90 26.71 -20.02
C GLN A 111 -10.63 25.94 -20.40
N LYS A 112 -10.27 24.91 -19.64
CA LYS A 112 -9.10 24.05 -19.92
C LYS A 112 -9.44 22.56 -19.95
N VAL A 113 -10.45 22.19 -19.18
CA VAL A 113 -10.92 20.82 -19.02
C VAL A 113 -12.39 20.78 -19.34
N ASP A 114 -12.81 19.76 -20.05
CA ASP A 114 -14.19 19.51 -20.44
C ASP A 114 -14.72 18.26 -19.73
N ILE A 115 -15.58 18.46 -18.74
CA ILE A 115 -16.18 17.39 -17.96
C ILE A 115 -17.60 17.14 -18.48
N LYS A 116 -17.80 16.02 -19.17
CA LYS A 116 -19.05 15.70 -19.86
C LYS A 116 -19.62 14.35 -19.48
N ARG A 117 -20.94 14.21 -19.70
CA ARG A 117 -21.60 12.90 -19.66
C ARG A 117 -21.29 12.11 -20.93
N PRO A 118 -21.16 10.77 -20.86
CA PRO A 118 -21.14 9.94 -22.05
C PRO A 118 -22.38 10.17 -22.93
N LEU A 119 -22.25 9.83 -24.22
CA LEU A 119 -23.38 9.82 -25.15
C LEU A 119 -24.48 8.86 -24.66
N ASN A 120 -25.75 9.14 -25.00
CA ASN A 120 -26.91 8.45 -24.40
C ASN A 120 -26.80 6.91 -24.37
N LYS A 121 -26.34 6.26 -25.46
CA LYS A 121 -26.16 4.80 -25.50
C LYS A 121 -25.07 4.27 -24.55
N LEU A 122 -24.07 5.10 -24.25
CA LEU A 122 -22.96 4.75 -23.36
C LEU A 122 -23.31 4.98 -21.88
N ARG A 123 -24.36 5.76 -21.58
CA ARG A 123 -24.84 5.98 -20.20
C ARG A 123 -25.49 4.73 -19.60
N GLU A 124 -25.89 3.79 -20.43
CA GLU A 124 -26.50 2.52 -20.01
C GLU A 124 -25.44 1.45 -19.72
N LEU A 125 -24.16 1.74 -19.98
CA LEU A 125 -23.08 0.82 -19.62
C LEU A 125 -22.95 0.74 -18.09
N PRO A 126 -22.62 -0.44 -17.55
CA PRO A 126 -22.33 -0.57 -16.13
C PRO A 126 -21.10 0.27 -15.76
N LEU A 127 -21.01 0.62 -14.48
CA LEU A 127 -19.80 1.23 -13.94
C LEU A 127 -18.58 0.31 -14.18
N PRO A 128 -17.38 0.89 -14.31
CA PRO A 128 -16.16 0.11 -14.46
C PRO A 128 -16.00 -0.92 -13.34
N PRO A 129 -15.62 -2.17 -13.64
CA PRO A 129 -15.57 -3.24 -12.65
C PRO A 129 -14.57 -2.99 -11.54
N ILE A 130 -13.61 -2.09 -11.72
CA ILE A 130 -12.58 -1.70 -10.74
C ILE A 130 -13.01 -0.56 -9.81
N SER A 131 -14.19 0.03 -10.05
CA SER A 131 -14.64 1.20 -9.31
C SER A 131 -15.14 0.77 -7.92
N SER A 132 -14.60 1.40 -6.88
CA SER A 132 -15.03 1.25 -5.48
C SER A 132 -16.51 1.56 -5.31
N MET A 133 -17.05 2.41 -6.17
CA MET A 133 -18.44 2.81 -6.22
C MET A 133 -19.38 1.61 -6.28
N GLN A 134 -19.02 0.54 -7.00
CA GLN A 134 -19.86 -0.64 -7.06
C GLN A 134 -20.11 -1.24 -5.67
N THR A 135 -19.06 -1.34 -4.85
CA THR A 135 -19.14 -1.82 -3.47
C THR A 135 -19.91 -0.86 -2.57
N LEU A 136 -19.70 0.45 -2.74
CA LEU A 136 -20.42 1.48 -1.98
C LEU A 136 -21.93 1.45 -2.30
N LEU A 137 -22.30 1.28 -3.57
CA LEU A 137 -23.69 1.17 -4.01
C LEU A 137 -24.37 -0.10 -3.50
N GLN A 138 -23.65 -1.23 -3.47
CA GLN A 138 -24.16 -2.49 -2.95
C GLN A 138 -24.41 -2.45 -1.44
N ASN A 139 -23.54 -1.79 -0.68
CA ASN A 139 -23.60 -1.75 0.79
C ASN A 139 -24.39 -0.57 1.36
N SER A 140 -24.76 0.42 0.54
CA SER A 140 -25.58 1.53 0.99
C SER A 140 -27.03 1.09 1.24
N HIS A 141 -27.58 1.43 2.40
CA HIS A 141 -28.98 1.14 2.75
C HIS A 141 -30.00 1.99 1.97
N ARG A 142 -29.54 2.99 1.21
CA ARG A 142 -30.38 3.87 0.39
C ARG A 142 -29.75 4.13 -0.98
N PRO A 143 -30.54 4.53 -1.99
CA PRO A 143 -29.99 5.02 -3.24
C PRO A 143 -28.98 6.15 -2.98
N LEU A 144 -27.74 5.95 -3.46
CA LEU A 144 -26.62 6.83 -3.20
C LEU A 144 -26.34 7.68 -4.45
N PRO A 145 -26.57 9.01 -4.41
CA PRO A 145 -26.17 9.88 -5.50
C PRO A 145 -24.65 9.82 -5.68
N HIS A 146 -24.21 9.57 -6.91
CA HIS A 146 -22.80 9.36 -7.16
C HIS A 146 -22.38 9.78 -8.57
N VAL A 147 -21.08 10.02 -8.74
CA VAL A 147 -20.41 10.24 -10.02
C VAL A 147 -19.02 9.60 -9.96
N VAL A 148 -18.65 8.86 -11.00
CA VAL A 148 -17.27 8.41 -11.22
C VAL A 148 -16.67 9.27 -12.32
N LEU A 149 -15.56 9.94 -12.04
CA LEU A 149 -14.81 10.74 -13.01
C LEU A 149 -13.66 9.91 -13.59
N SER A 150 -13.62 9.83 -14.92
CA SER A 150 -12.64 9.03 -15.67
C SER A 150 -12.16 9.70 -16.96
N ASP A 151 -11.03 9.26 -17.49
CA ASP A 151 -10.49 9.70 -18.79
C ASP A 151 -11.06 8.93 -20.01
N TYR A 152 -11.91 7.94 -19.76
CA TYR A 152 -12.59 7.13 -20.77
C TYR A 152 -14.10 7.09 -20.56
N ASP A 153 -14.87 6.91 -21.64
CA ASP A 153 -16.33 6.83 -21.63
C ASP A 153 -16.89 5.41 -21.82
N ARG A 154 -16.03 4.45 -22.17
CA ARG A 154 -16.38 3.05 -22.44
C ARG A 154 -15.15 2.15 -22.41
N PRO A 155 -15.33 0.83 -22.21
CA PRO A 155 -14.24 -0.13 -22.36
C PRO A 155 -13.78 -0.24 -23.84
N PRO A 156 -12.51 -0.64 -24.06
CA PRO A 156 -11.47 -0.89 -23.05
C PRO A 156 -10.91 0.40 -22.44
N PHE A 157 -10.25 0.30 -21.29
CA PHE A 157 -9.52 1.43 -20.69
C PHE A 157 -8.44 1.97 -21.64
N LEU A 158 -8.10 3.26 -21.48
CA LEU A 158 -7.01 3.87 -22.26
C LEU A 158 -5.64 3.33 -21.85
N ASN A 159 -5.48 2.96 -20.58
CA ASN A 159 -4.25 2.37 -20.05
C ASN A 159 -4.09 0.92 -20.53
N LYS A 160 -3.11 0.69 -21.41
CA LYS A 160 -2.77 -0.64 -21.92
C LYS A 160 -2.05 -1.52 -20.91
N HIS A 161 -1.51 -0.91 -19.85
CA HIS A 161 -0.72 -1.57 -18.81
C HIS A 161 -1.43 -1.57 -17.46
N PHE A 162 -2.75 -1.33 -17.42
CA PHE A 162 -3.54 -1.34 -16.20
C PHE A 162 -3.22 -2.55 -15.30
N GLU A 163 -2.84 -2.29 -14.04
CA GLU A 163 -2.45 -3.28 -13.02
C GLU A 163 -1.31 -4.24 -13.45
N SER A 164 -0.49 -3.82 -14.41
CA SER A 164 0.66 -4.58 -14.90
C SER A 164 1.97 -4.08 -14.30
N PHE A 165 2.96 -4.98 -14.20
CA PHE A 165 4.34 -4.61 -13.85
C PHE A 165 5.02 -3.67 -14.88
N LEU A 166 4.35 -3.42 -16.02
CA LEU A 166 4.79 -2.48 -17.05
C LEU A 166 4.27 -1.06 -16.83
N ASP A 167 3.34 -0.84 -15.89
CA ASP A 167 2.82 0.49 -15.57
C ASP A 167 3.72 1.21 -14.55
N THR A 168 4.89 1.64 -15.05
CA THR A 168 5.99 2.09 -14.17
C THR A 168 6.42 3.53 -14.41
N ARG A 169 5.78 4.23 -15.35
CA ARG A 169 6.30 5.51 -15.85
C ARG A 169 5.25 6.60 -15.80
N TRP A 170 5.63 7.69 -15.14
CA TRP A 170 4.89 8.94 -15.14
C TRP A 170 5.82 10.11 -15.54
N PRO A 171 5.37 11.07 -16.37
CA PRO A 171 4.16 11.02 -17.20
C PRO A 171 4.17 9.86 -18.22
N PRO A 172 3.00 9.38 -18.67
CA PRO A 172 2.91 8.34 -19.68
C PRO A 172 3.55 8.78 -21.01
N LEU A 173 4.18 7.84 -21.73
CA LEU A 173 4.80 8.12 -23.04
C LEU A 173 3.78 8.67 -24.06
N ASP A 174 2.57 8.13 -24.05
CA ASP A 174 1.48 8.53 -24.94
C ASP A 174 0.89 9.91 -24.55
N ASN A 175 1.20 10.43 -23.35
CA ASN A 175 0.71 11.71 -22.85
C ASN A 175 1.76 12.46 -22.00
N PRO A 176 2.77 13.09 -22.63
CA PRO A 176 3.81 13.82 -21.90
C PRO A 176 3.28 15.06 -21.16
N THR A 177 2.07 15.54 -21.52
CA THR A 177 1.42 16.69 -20.87
C THR A 177 0.54 16.32 -19.68
N ALA A 178 0.54 15.05 -19.25
CA ALA A 178 -0.36 14.55 -18.20
C ALA A 178 -0.30 15.38 -16.91
N ASP A 179 0.88 15.87 -16.52
CA ASP A 179 1.05 16.74 -15.34
C ASP A 179 0.22 18.02 -15.41
N THR A 180 0.29 18.73 -16.54
CA THR A 180 -0.48 19.97 -16.75
C THR A 180 -1.97 19.69 -16.81
N ILE A 181 -2.36 18.57 -17.43
CA ILE A 181 -3.75 18.14 -17.55
C ILE A 181 -4.33 17.81 -16.18
N LEU A 182 -3.58 17.06 -15.34
CA LEU A 182 -4.01 16.74 -13.98
C LEU A 182 -4.09 17.98 -13.09
N LEU A 183 -3.19 18.96 -13.25
CA LEU A 183 -3.29 20.22 -12.52
C LEU A 183 -4.53 21.03 -12.92
N ASP A 184 -4.83 21.12 -14.21
CA ASP A 184 -6.03 21.80 -14.69
C ASP A 184 -7.30 21.06 -14.24
N PHE A 185 -7.29 19.73 -14.25
CA PHE A 185 -8.38 18.90 -13.71
C PHE A 185 -8.56 19.11 -12.21
N ALA A 186 -7.48 19.08 -11.42
CA ALA A 186 -7.52 19.26 -9.97
C ALA A 186 -8.06 20.65 -9.58
N ASN A 187 -7.67 21.71 -10.30
CA ASN A 187 -8.23 23.05 -10.10
C ASN A 187 -9.73 23.11 -10.44
N THR A 188 -10.14 22.41 -11.51
CA THR A 188 -11.55 22.33 -11.91
C THR A 188 -12.39 21.55 -10.92
N LEU A 189 -11.86 20.44 -10.41
CA LEU A 189 -12.50 19.65 -9.37
C LEU A 189 -12.59 20.42 -8.05
N ALA A 190 -11.53 21.11 -7.64
CA ALA A 190 -11.53 21.94 -6.44
C ALA A 190 -12.60 23.05 -6.51
N ASP A 191 -12.71 23.72 -7.67
CA ASP A 191 -13.77 24.70 -7.91
C ASP A 191 -15.17 24.07 -7.83
N ALA A 192 -15.39 22.94 -8.51
CA ALA A 192 -16.67 22.23 -8.48
C ALA A 192 -17.05 21.77 -7.06
N LEU A 193 -16.11 21.21 -6.30
CA LEU A 193 -16.32 20.78 -4.93
C LEU A 193 -16.68 21.96 -4.02
N HIS A 194 -15.96 23.08 -4.14
CA HIS A 194 -16.26 24.30 -3.39
C HIS A 194 -17.68 24.81 -3.66
N ARG A 195 -18.11 24.80 -4.93
CA ARG A 195 -19.47 25.17 -5.32
C ARG A 195 -20.53 24.24 -4.73
N ILE A 196 -20.26 22.94 -4.66
CA ILE A 196 -21.19 21.93 -4.10
C ILE A 196 -21.40 22.12 -2.59
N VAL A 197 -20.35 22.55 -1.87
CA VAL A 197 -20.39 22.68 -0.41
C VAL A 197 -20.69 24.08 0.10
N SER A 198 -20.40 25.13 -0.69
CA SER A 198 -20.68 26.52 -0.33
C SER A 198 -22.17 26.83 -0.41
N ALA A 199 -22.70 27.56 0.56
CA ALA A 199 -24.09 28.03 0.54
C ALA A 199 -24.40 28.94 -0.66
N ASN A 200 -23.40 29.70 -1.11
CA ASN A 200 -23.53 30.65 -2.22
C ASN A 200 -23.13 30.05 -3.57
N HIS A 201 -22.66 28.79 -3.59
CA HIS A 201 -22.15 28.12 -4.80
C HIS A 201 -21.05 28.93 -5.53
N GLU A 202 -20.28 29.70 -4.77
CA GLU A 202 -19.20 30.54 -5.28
C GLU A 202 -18.01 29.69 -5.73
N PRO A 203 -17.25 30.15 -6.73
CA PRO A 203 -16.01 29.48 -7.12
C PRO A 203 -14.95 29.52 -6.01
N ILE A 204 -13.99 28.62 -6.08
CA ILE A 204 -12.83 28.66 -5.18
C ILE A 204 -11.97 29.90 -5.49
N SER A 205 -11.49 30.56 -4.43
CA SER A 205 -10.80 31.86 -4.56
C SER A 205 -9.40 31.78 -5.16
N SER A 206 -8.75 30.61 -5.09
CA SER A 206 -7.37 30.43 -5.53
C SER A 206 -7.14 29.06 -6.13
N SER A 207 -6.32 29.02 -7.16
CA SER A 207 -5.82 27.77 -7.76
C SER A 207 -4.74 27.14 -6.89
N ILE A 208 -4.55 25.83 -7.08
CA ILE A 208 -3.51 25.04 -6.41
C ILE A 208 -2.14 25.62 -6.76
N ALA A 209 -1.48 26.19 -5.76
CA ALA A 209 -0.14 26.73 -5.89
C ALA A 209 0.94 25.66 -5.69
N TYR A 210 0.84 24.91 -4.59
CA TYR A 210 1.79 23.86 -4.20
C TYR A 210 1.19 22.96 -3.10
N PRO A 211 1.50 21.65 -3.07
CA PRO A 211 2.16 20.89 -4.14
C PRO A 211 1.24 20.68 -5.34
N LYS A 212 1.82 20.64 -6.53
CA LYS A 212 1.10 20.29 -7.75
C LYS A 212 1.01 18.76 -7.86
N PRO A 213 0.03 18.22 -8.62
CA PRO A 213 -0.02 16.79 -8.90
C PRO A 213 1.30 16.23 -9.45
N SER A 214 2.02 16.99 -10.28
CA SER A 214 3.34 16.63 -10.79
C SER A 214 4.38 16.41 -9.69
N ASP A 215 4.39 17.27 -8.66
CA ASP A 215 5.36 17.20 -7.56
C ASP A 215 5.12 15.93 -6.73
N ILE A 216 3.85 15.57 -6.53
CA ILE A 216 3.45 14.33 -5.87
C ILE A 216 3.82 13.13 -6.75
N MET A 217 3.46 13.14 -8.04
CA MET A 217 3.74 12.02 -8.93
C MET A 217 5.23 11.78 -9.13
N GLU A 218 6.06 12.83 -9.14
CA GLU A 218 7.52 12.71 -9.15
C GLU A 218 8.00 11.87 -7.96
N CYS A 219 7.53 12.19 -6.75
CA CYS A 219 7.89 11.47 -5.54
C CYS A 219 7.50 9.99 -5.56
N PHE A 220 6.34 9.65 -6.13
CA PHE A 220 5.86 8.26 -6.16
C PHE A 220 6.39 7.47 -7.36
N SER A 221 6.73 8.12 -8.48
CA SER A 221 6.98 7.41 -9.74
C SER A 221 8.41 7.55 -10.27
N THR A 222 9.10 8.64 -9.94
CA THR A 222 10.34 9.03 -10.65
C THR A 222 11.53 9.24 -9.72
N ASN A 223 11.34 9.94 -8.61
CA ASN A 223 12.40 10.31 -7.68
C ASN A 223 11.95 10.15 -6.23
N LEU A 224 12.32 9.02 -5.62
CA LEU A 224 12.02 8.73 -4.21
C LEU A 224 12.80 9.63 -3.22
N GLY A 225 13.78 10.40 -3.70
CA GLY A 225 14.51 11.41 -2.95
C GLY A 225 13.97 12.84 -3.13
N CYS A 226 12.72 12.99 -3.55
CA CYS A 226 12.09 14.29 -3.80
C CYS A 226 11.97 15.16 -2.53
N ASP A 227 11.73 16.45 -2.74
CA ASP A 227 11.61 17.43 -1.65
C ASP A 227 10.42 17.16 -0.71
N LEU A 228 9.27 16.67 -1.23
CA LEU A 228 8.10 16.38 -0.37
C LEU A 228 8.40 15.25 0.62
N PHE A 229 9.02 14.15 0.15
CA PHE A 229 9.43 13.05 1.03
C PHE A 229 10.52 13.49 2.00
N LYS A 230 11.50 14.27 1.55
CA LYS A 230 12.52 14.84 2.44
C LYS A 230 11.92 15.75 3.51
N MET A 231 10.86 16.47 3.18
CA MET A 231 10.20 17.40 4.08
C MET A 231 9.41 16.68 5.17
N TYR A 232 8.61 15.66 4.82
CA TYR A 232 7.62 15.09 5.75
C TYR A 232 7.97 13.72 6.32
N LEU A 233 8.88 12.95 5.71
CA LEU A 233 9.28 11.64 6.23
C LEU A 233 10.29 11.77 7.37
N SER A 234 10.31 10.75 8.24
CA SER A 234 11.39 10.62 9.22
C SER A 234 12.73 10.42 8.50
N PRO A 235 13.87 10.81 9.11
CA PRO A 235 15.18 10.57 8.51
C PRO A 235 15.47 9.09 8.22
N VAL A 236 14.85 8.16 8.97
CA VAL A 236 14.98 6.72 8.77
C VAL A 236 14.14 6.28 7.56
N ASP A 237 12.88 6.68 7.51
CA ASP A 237 11.97 6.37 6.40
C ASP A 237 12.45 6.95 5.08
N TYR A 238 12.93 8.20 5.11
CA TYR A 238 13.47 8.87 3.93
C TYR A 238 14.66 8.11 3.34
N LYS A 239 15.63 7.72 4.19
CA LYS A 239 16.77 6.89 3.76
C LYS A 239 16.32 5.54 3.23
N TYR A 240 15.31 4.92 3.84
CA TYR A 240 14.76 3.65 3.37
C TYR A 240 14.12 3.80 1.99
N VAL A 241 13.25 4.79 1.80
CA VAL A 241 12.56 5.07 0.54
C VAL A 241 13.56 5.36 -0.58
N GLN A 242 14.67 6.06 -0.31
CA GLN A 242 15.73 6.29 -1.28
C GLN A 242 16.45 5.01 -1.76
N MET A 243 16.44 3.92 -0.99
CA MET A 243 17.03 2.64 -1.39
C MET A 243 16.10 1.80 -2.27
N LEU A 244 14.82 2.15 -2.35
CA LEU A 244 13.85 1.43 -3.15
C LEU A 244 13.99 1.76 -4.65
N LYS A 245 13.48 0.88 -5.49
CA LYS A 245 13.32 1.14 -6.92
C LYS A 245 12.02 1.89 -7.17
N THR A 246 12.02 2.73 -8.20
CA THR A 246 10.83 3.43 -8.69
C THR A 246 10.03 2.55 -9.67
N PRO A 247 8.71 2.77 -9.79
CA PRO A 247 7.86 3.57 -8.89
C PRO A 247 7.78 2.95 -7.49
N VAL A 248 7.28 3.69 -6.49
CA VAL A 248 6.98 3.15 -5.17
C VAL A 248 6.07 1.94 -5.38
N PRO A 249 6.42 0.76 -4.86
CA PRO A 249 5.60 -0.43 -5.04
C PRO A 249 4.26 -0.24 -4.32
N ALA A 250 3.15 -0.37 -5.07
CA ALA A 250 1.77 -0.30 -4.54
C ALA A 250 1.57 -1.20 -3.33
N GLN A 251 2.22 -2.36 -3.35
CA GLN A 251 2.35 -3.24 -2.21
C GLN A 251 3.81 -3.65 -2.05
N THR A 252 4.38 -3.38 -0.87
CA THR A 252 5.67 -3.95 -0.48
C THR A 252 5.44 -5.41 -0.10
N TYR A 253 5.81 -6.30 -1.01
CA TYR A 253 5.62 -7.75 -0.84
C TYR A 253 6.52 -8.34 0.27
N LEU A 254 7.50 -7.60 0.78
CA LEU A 254 8.33 -8.04 1.89
C LEU A 254 8.74 -6.80 2.69
N PRO A 255 8.71 -6.83 4.03
CA PRO A 255 9.53 -5.91 4.79
C PRO A 255 10.99 -6.21 4.42
N LEU A 256 11.73 -5.23 3.89
CA LEU A 256 13.18 -5.37 3.78
C LEU A 256 13.75 -5.18 5.20
N GLY A 257 13.70 -6.25 6.00
CA GLY A 257 14.06 -6.23 7.43
C GLY A 257 12.84 -6.17 8.36
N LEU A 258 12.95 -5.43 9.48
CA LEU A 258 11.84 -5.13 10.41
C LEU A 258 11.06 -3.85 10.02
N HIS A 259 11.43 -3.20 8.92
CA HIS A 259 10.90 -1.91 8.50
C HIS A 259 10.06 -2.08 7.23
N GLU A 260 8.74 -1.86 7.34
CA GLU A 260 7.79 -1.96 6.22
C GLU A 260 7.19 -0.59 5.95
N ILE A 261 7.36 -0.08 4.73
CA ILE A 261 6.69 1.14 4.28
C ILE A 261 5.70 0.74 3.17
N LYS A 262 4.44 1.11 3.37
CA LYS A 262 3.34 0.94 2.40
C LYS A 262 3.03 2.27 1.73
N ILE A 263 2.43 2.25 0.54
CA ILE A 263 1.93 3.48 -0.09
C ILE A 263 0.95 4.21 0.83
N SER A 264 0.03 3.49 1.47
CA SER A 264 -0.91 4.08 2.43
C SER A 264 -0.21 4.80 3.59
N HIS A 265 0.95 4.30 4.03
CA HIS A 265 1.78 4.99 5.03
C HIS A 265 2.36 6.30 4.49
N LEU A 266 2.94 6.30 3.29
CA LEU A 266 3.48 7.51 2.65
C LEU A 266 2.40 8.55 2.38
N VAL A 267 1.25 8.11 1.84
CA VAL A 267 0.08 8.97 1.60
C VAL A 267 -0.42 9.55 2.92
N SER A 268 -0.48 8.76 3.99
CA SER A 268 -0.90 9.27 5.31
C SER A 268 0.01 10.38 5.83
N ILE A 269 1.33 10.19 5.77
CA ILE A 269 2.30 11.20 6.24
C ILE A 269 2.19 12.47 5.41
N LEU A 270 2.12 12.34 4.07
CA LEU A 270 1.94 13.50 3.21
C LEU A 270 0.62 14.21 3.49
N LEU A 271 -0.48 13.48 3.70
CA LEU A 271 -1.78 14.09 3.98
C LEU A 271 -1.75 14.85 5.32
N ILE A 272 -1.14 14.26 6.37
CA ILE A 272 -0.91 14.93 7.66
C ILE A 272 -0.08 16.21 7.45
N GLY A 273 1.02 16.12 6.70
CA GLY A 273 1.92 17.24 6.47
C GLY A 273 1.31 18.38 5.65
N LEU A 274 0.48 18.05 4.66
CA LEU A 274 -0.12 19.00 3.72
C LEU A 274 -1.42 19.62 4.21
N THR A 275 -2.23 18.88 4.98
CA THR A 275 -3.55 19.36 5.47
C THR A 275 -3.57 19.65 6.96
N GLY A 276 -2.60 19.15 7.72
CA GLY A 276 -2.50 19.35 9.16
C GLY A 276 -1.88 20.70 9.52
N GLU A 277 -2.30 21.22 10.66
CA GLU A 277 -1.74 22.44 11.25
C GLU A 277 -0.60 22.07 12.20
N ARG A 278 0.59 22.62 11.97
CA ARG A 278 1.72 22.43 12.89
C ARG A 278 1.44 23.14 14.21
N THR A 279 1.65 22.44 15.32
CA THR A 279 1.54 23.05 16.65
C THR A 279 2.71 23.97 16.94
N SER A 280 2.53 24.92 17.86
CA SER A 280 3.59 25.84 18.29
C SER A 280 4.74 25.14 18.99
N THR A 281 4.46 24.00 19.65
CA THR A 281 5.46 23.14 20.29
C THR A 281 5.63 21.84 19.51
N PRO A 282 6.85 21.30 19.36
CA PRO A 282 7.07 20.00 18.70
C PRO A 282 6.37 18.83 19.40
N ALA A 283 6.14 18.92 20.72
CA ALA A 283 5.52 17.86 21.50
C ALA A 283 3.99 17.84 21.33
N CYS A 284 3.43 16.65 21.05
CA CYS A 284 1.99 16.47 21.05
C CYS A 284 1.41 16.46 22.46
N PRO A 285 0.17 16.96 22.64
CA PRO A 285 -0.55 16.83 23.91
C PRO A 285 -0.65 15.37 24.38
N PRO A 286 -0.68 15.15 25.70
CA PRO A 286 -0.87 13.81 26.26
C PRO A 286 -2.27 13.28 25.89
N PHE A 287 -2.40 11.95 25.86
CA PHE A 287 -3.56 11.24 25.28
C PHE A 287 -4.90 11.68 25.89
N ASP A 288 -4.93 11.96 27.19
CA ASP A 288 -6.08 12.43 27.97
C ASP A 288 -6.61 13.82 27.52
N LYS A 289 -5.78 14.60 26.82
CA LYS A 289 -6.12 15.93 26.30
C LYS A 289 -6.34 15.94 24.79
N ARG A 290 -6.21 14.80 24.12
CA ARG A 290 -6.54 14.68 22.70
C ARG A 290 -8.06 14.54 22.60
N GLY A 291 -8.74 15.63 22.25
CA GLY A 291 -10.17 15.61 21.94
C GLY A 291 -10.45 14.81 20.66
N PRO A 292 -11.71 14.87 20.14
CA PRO A 292 -11.96 14.51 18.75
C PRO A 292 -11.07 15.39 17.84
N TYR A 293 -10.52 14.82 16.77
CA TYR A 293 -9.40 15.34 15.96
C TYR A 293 -8.02 15.13 16.61
N THR A 294 -7.22 14.30 15.94
CA THR A 294 -6.04 13.66 16.53
C THR A 294 -4.80 14.50 16.32
N TYR A 295 -4.01 14.65 17.38
CA TYR A 295 -2.63 15.11 17.29
C TYR A 295 -1.74 13.97 16.83
N TRP A 296 -1.09 14.13 15.69
CA TRP A 296 -0.18 13.18 15.10
C TRP A 296 1.26 13.69 15.20
N MET A 297 2.17 12.82 15.66
CA MET A 297 3.59 13.10 15.55
C MET A 297 4.00 12.85 14.10
N GLY A 298 4.69 13.81 13.51
CA GLY A 298 5.23 13.73 12.16
C GLY A 298 6.60 14.38 12.10
N TYR A 299 7.09 14.62 10.88
CA TYR A 299 8.37 15.28 10.65
C TYR A 299 8.20 16.48 9.74
N PHE A 300 9.04 17.49 9.96
CA PHE A 300 9.20 18.64 9.07
C PHE A 300 10.69 18.94 8.91
N ASN A 301 11.21 18.86 7.69
CA ASN A 301 12.63 19.04 7.38
C ASN A 301 13.54 18.21 8.30
N GLY A 302 13.17 16.96 8.54
CA GLY A 302 13.93 16.01 9.37
C GLY A 302 13.82 16.19 10.88
N SER A 303 13.04 17.17 11.36
CA SER A 303 12.79 17.37 12.80
C SER A 303 11.39 16.91 13.19
N GLU A 304 11.24 16.30 14.36
CA GLU A 304 9.93 15.89 14.88
C GLU A 304 9.05 17.12 15.11
N GLN A 305 7.80 17.02 14.68
CA GLN A 305 6.79 18.05 14.82
C GLN A 305 5.44 17.42 15.10
N CYS A 306 4.65 18.08 15.93
CA CYS A 306 3.27 17.66 16.14
C CYS A 306 2.33 18.42 15.19
N TYR A 307 1.40 17.67 14.62
CA TYR A 307 0.38 18.15 13.70
C TYR A 307 -1.00 17.94 14.32
N PHE A 308 -1.82 18.98 14.30
CA PHE A 308 -3.25 18.86 14.49
C PHE A 308 -3.89 18.55 13.13
N THR A 309 -4.58 17.42 13.01
CA THR A 309 -5.21 17.01 11.75
C THR A 309 -6.52 16.27 11.98
N ARG A 310 -7.40 16.31 10.97
CA ARG A 310 -8.64 15.53 10.91
C ARG A 310 -8.46 14.22 10.14
N MET A 311 -7.22 13.82 9.92
CA MET A 311 -6.86 12.59 9.23
C MET A 311 -6.98 11.38 10.16
N ASP A 312 -7.50 10.29 9.61
CA ASP A 312 -7.59 9.00 10.29
C ASP A 312 -7.13 7.85 9.38
N ILE A 313 -6.64 6.78 9.99
CA ILE A 313 -6.10 5.60 9.32
C ILE A 313 -6.78 4.35 9.89
N THR A 314 -7.62 3.71 9.10
CA THR A 314 -8.16 2.38 9.42
C THR A 314 -7.26 1.29 8.85
N SER A 315 -6.75 0.41 9.72
CA SER A 315 -5.76 -0.63 9.37
C SER A 315 -6.30 -2.06 9.49
N GLN A 316 -7.56 -2.23 9.90
CA GLN A 316 -8.17 -3.56 10.09
C GLN A 316 -8.92 -4.01 8.83
N PHE A 317 -8.23 -4.79 8.00
CA PHE A 317 -8.80 -5.32 6.75
C PHE A 317 -9.64 -6.60 6.95
N LEU A 318 -9.31 -7.41 7.96
CA LEU A 318 -10.05 -8.64 8.23
C LEU A 318 -11.35 -8.32 8.99
N MET A 319 -12.48 -8.45 8.32
CA MET A 319 -13.79 -8.28 8.94
C MET A 319 -14.31 -9.62 9.46
N MET A 320 -14.18 -9.82 10.77
CA MET A 320 -14.74 -10.97 11.48
C MET A 320 -16.03 -10.56 12.18
N GLU A 321 -17.10 -11.33 11.98
CA GLU A 321 -18.36 -11.20 12.69
C GLU A 321 -18.77 -12.58 13.19
N ASN A 322 -18.94 -12.72 14.51
CA ASN A 322 -19.25 -14.00 15.16
C ASN A 322 -18.31 -15.14 14.74
N GLU A 323 -17.00 -14.87 14.79
CA GLU A 323 -15.92 -15.81 14.39
C GLU A 323 -15.96 -16.26 12.93
N LYS A 324 -16.82 -15.65 12.10
CA LYS A 324 -16.89 -15.89 10.65
C LYS A 324 -16.40 -14.69 9.88
N LEU A 325 -15.81 -14.96 8.73
CA LEU A 325 -15.42 -13.92 7.80
C LEU A 325 -16.68 -13.27 7.21
N LYS A 326 -16.84 -11.96 7.39
CA LYS A 326 -18.02 -11.19 6.94
C LYS A 326 -17.89 -10.73 5.48
N ALA A 327 -16.67 -10.53 4.99
CA ALA A 327 -16.39 -10.03 3.65
C ALA A 327 -15.13 -10.70 3.07
N PRO A 328 -14.99 -10.77 1.74
CA PRO A 328 -13.80 -11.32 1.10
C PRO A 328 -12.51 -10.72 1.69
N ALA A 329 -11.54 -11.58 1.96
CA ALA A 329 -10.24 -11.18 2.46
C ALA A 329 -9.17 -11.98 1.74
N TRP A 330 -8.23 -11.27 1.14
CA TRP A 330 -7.04 -11.87 0.57
C TRP A 330 -5.95 -11.92 1.63
N MET A 331 -5.50 -13.13 1.93
CA MET A 331 -4.39 -13.36 2.85
C MET A 331 -3.23 -13.93 2.06
N ARG A 332 -2.05 -13.32 2.23
CA ARG A 332 -0.84 -13.86 1.64
C ARG A 332 -0.22 -14.92 2.55
N SER A 333 0.26 -16.00 1.93
CA SER A 333 1.09 -16.98 2.62
C SER A 333 2.34 -16.33 3.24
N ARG A 334 2.61 -16.63 4.51
CA ARG A 334 3.80 -16.15 5.20
C ARG A 334 5.01 -16.92 4.70
N GLU A 335 6.03 -16.22 4.24
CA GLU A 335 7.27 -16.85 3.79
C GLU A 335 8.12 -17.25 5.00
N HIS A 336 8.56 -18.50 5.02
CA HIS A 336 9.40 -19.02 6.10
C HIS A 336 10.91 -18.89 5.78
N SER A 337 11.27 -18.59 4.53
CA SER A 337 12.66 -18.48 4.07
C SER A 337 12.80 -17.47 2.93
N GLU A 338 14.02 -16.93 2.76
CA GLU A 338 14.37 -16.06 1.64
C GLU A 338 14.10 -16.75 0.29
N ARG A 339 13.48 -16.03 -0.66
CA ARG A 339 13.33 -16.50 -2.04
C ARG A 339 14.68 -16.37 -2.76
N PHE A 340 15.35 -17.49 -3.03
CA PHE A 340 16.53 -17.51 -3.88
C PHE A 340 16.25 -18.28 -5.17
N LEU A 341 16.65 -17.69 -6.29
CA LEU A 341 16.86 -18.44 -7.53
C LEU A 341 18.34 -18.79 -7.60
N ARG A 342 18.67 -20.08 -7.70
CA ARG A 342 20.05 -20.53 -7.87
C ARG A 342 20.17 -21.31 -9.16
N TRP A 343 21.16 -20.96 -9.96
CA TRP A 343 21.56 -21.72 -11.14
C TRP A 343 22.82 -22.51 -10.81
N TYR A 344 22.78 -23.81 -11.01
CA TYR A 344 23.92 -24.69 -10.86
C TYR A 344 23.88 -25.76 -11.94
N ARG A 345 25.04 -26.29 -12.30
CA ARG A 345 25.11 -27.46 -13.18
C ARG A 345 24.84 -28.69 -12.33
N GLY A 346 23.73 -29.39 -12.59
CA GLY A 346 23.51 -30.72 -12.05
C GLY A 346 24.45 -31.71 -12.74
N ALA A 347 25.04 -32.63 -11.96
CA ALA A 347 25.68 -33.81 -12.53
C ALA A 347 24.62 -34.73 -13.15
N SER A 348 25.01 -35.56 -14.12
CA SER A 348 24.09 -36.56 -14.65
C SER A 348 23.88 -37.67 -13.61
N PRO A 349 22.67 -38.28 -13.54
CA PRO A 349 22.43 -39.41 -12.64
C PRO A 349 23.42 -40.57 -12.82
N THR A 350 23.98 -40.71 -14.02
CA THR A 350 25.02 -41.71 -14.33
C THR A 350 26.36 -41.39 -13.65
N VAL A 351 26.78 -40.12 -13.64
CA VAL A 351 28.01 -39.69 -12.98
C VAL A 351 27.84 -39.75 -11.46
N ASP A 352 26.69 -39.35 -10.94
CA ASP A 352 26.38 -39.49 -9.51
C ASP A 352 26.33 -40.95 -9.09
N GLY A 353 25.66 -41.79 -9.87
CA GLY A 353 25.60 -43.24 -9.64
C GLY A 353 26.97 -43.89 -9.67
N PHE A 354 27.81 -43.55 -10.66
CA PHE A 354 29.18 -44.06 -10.73
C PHE A 354 30.04 -43.57 -9.56
N SER A 355 29.91 -42.31 -9.17
CA SER A 355 30.67 -41.74 -8.04
C SER A 355 30.31 -42.40 -6.72
N VAL A 356 29.01 -42.65 -6.48
CA VAL A 356 28.54 -43.38 -5.30
C VAL A 356 29.02 -44.84 -5.34
N ALA A 357 28.88 -45.53 -6.47
CA ALA A 357 29.32 -46.92 -6.62
C ALA A 357 30.83 -47.06 -6.42
N LEU A 358 31.63 -46.16 -7.00
CA LEU A 358 33.08 -46.10 -6.82
C LEU A 358 33.44 -45.83 -5.36
N GLY A 359 32.73 -44.91 -4.69
CA GLY A 359 32.90 -44.64 -3.27
C GLY A 359 32.67 -45.88 -2.40
N ILE A 360 31.58 -46.62 -2.65
CA ILE A 360 31.26 -47.87 -1.94
C ILE A 360 32.36 -48.93 -2.20
N PHE A 361 32.78 -49.09 -3.47
CA PHE A 361 33.84 -50.04 -3.83
C PHE A 361 35.17 -49.74 -3.13
N LEU A 362 35.61 -48.47 -3.12
CA LEU A 362 36.85 -48.08 -2.46
C LEU A 362 36.78 -48.27 -0.94
N MET A 363 35.63 -47.96 -0.31
CA MET A 363 35.44 -48.21 1.13
C MET A 363 35.46 -49.69 1.48
N THR A 364 34.82 -50.55 0.68
CA THR A 364 34.84 -52.00 0.92
C THR A 364 36.21 -52.61 0.70
N LEU A 365 36.93 -52.18 -0.35
CA LEU A 365 38.29 -52.63 -0.61
C LEU A 365 39.26 -52.22 0.50
N THR A 366 39.20 -50.96 0.95
CA THR A 366 40.05 -50.50 2.06
C THR A 366 39.73 -51.22 3.37
N LEU A 367 38.45 -51.50 3.66
CA LEU A 367 38.05 -52.32 4.80
C LEU A 367 38.63 -53.74 4.71
N LEU A 368 38.52 -54.40 3.56
CA LEU A 368 39.05 -55.75 3.35
C LEU A 368 40.58 -55.79 3.48
N ILE A 369 41.28 -54.81 2.90
CA ILE A 369 42.74 -54.68 3.04
C ILE A 369 43.12 -54.44 4.50
N ALA A 370 42.40 -53.57 5.23
CA ALA A 370 42.66 -53.33 6.64
C ALA A 370 42.44 -54.57 7.50
N LEU A 371 41.37 -55.34 7.23
CA LEU A 371 41.11 -56.64 7.89
C LEU A 371 42.22 -57.64 7.58
N TYR A 372 42.67 -57.73 6.33
CA TYR A 372 43.77 -58.60 5.92
C TYR A 372 45.09 -58.20 6.60
N ILE A 373 45.45 -56.91 6.60
CA ILE A 373 46.64 -56.40 7.29
C ILE A 373 46.56 -56.71 8.79
N LYS A 374 45.40 -56.47 9.42
CA LYS A 374 45.17 -56.82 10.82
C LYS A 374 45.39 -58.31 11.08
N GLU A 375 44.89 -59.18 10.20
CA GLU A 375 45.08 -60.62 10.34
C GLU A 375 46.54 -61.05 10.12
N VAL A 376 47.25 -60.47 9.15
CA VAL A 376 48.67 -60.72 8.91
C VAL A 376 49.53 -60.21 10.07
N ILE A 377 49.24 -59.03 10.61
CA ILE A 377 49.90 -58.48 11.80
C ILE A 377 49.62 -59.39 13.00
N ASN A 378 48.38 -59.80 13.23
CA ASN A 378 48.06 -60.75 14.31
C ASN A 378 48.80 -62.08 14.13
N LYS A 379 48.85 -62.64 12.91
CA LYS A 379 49.60 -63.89 12.64
C LYS A 379 51.11 -63.73 12.82
N LYS A 380 51.71 -62.60 12.43
CA LYS A 380 53.15 -62.34 12.59
C LYS A 380 53.54 -61.96 14.03
N ILE A 381 52.69 -61.25 14.77
CA ILE A 381 52.95 -60.89 16.16
C ILE A 381 52.71 -62.09 17.09
N ILE A 382 51.77 -62.99 16.78
CA ILE A 382 51.59 -64.26 17.50
C ILE A 382 52.67 -65.30 17.12
N GLN A 383 53.48 -65.03 16.08
CA GLN A 383 54.66 -65.82 15.70
C GLN A 383 56.00 -65.18 16.10
N ILE A 384 56.03 -64.29 17.10
CA ILE A 384 57.24 -64.19 17.93
C ILE A 384 57.18 -65.39 18.88
N PRO A 385 58.02 -66.42 18.71
CA PRO A 385 58.03 -67.53 19.64
C PRO A 385 58.46 -67.01 21.00
N ALA A 386 57.71 -67.41 22.02
CA ALA A 386 58.24 -67.57 23.37
C ALA A 386 59.42 -68.56 23.31
N GLN A 387 60.60 -68.05 22.99
CA GLN A 387 61.90 -68.72 23.18
C GLN A 387 62.91 -67.67 23.64
N MET A 388 62.71 -67.13 24.84
CA MET A 388 63.83 -66.69 25.67
C MET A 388 63.40 -66.65 27.14
N GLU A 389 62.98 -67.79 27.68
CA GLU A 389 62.99 -67.99 29.12
C GLU A 389 63.38 -69.44 29.42
N ILE A 390 64.37 -69.58 30.30
CA ILE A 390 64.86 -70.80 30.95
C ILE A 390 65.94 -71.59 30.17
N LEU A 391 67.21 -71.19 30.34
CA LEU A 391 68.25 -72.11 30.78
C LEU A 391 69.43 -71.34 31.42
N TYR A 392 69.56 -71.48 32.74
CA TYR A 392 70.76 -71.36 33.59
C TYR A 392 71.52 -70.01 33.60
N THR A 393 71.50 -69.16 34.64
CA THR A 393 71.99 -69.32 36.04
C THR A 393 73.28 -70.13 36.18
N SER A 394 74.30 -69.52 36.85
CA SER A 394 75.69 -69.95 37.15
C SER A 394 76.67 -69.25 36.20
N ASP A 395 77.50 -68.26 36.56
CA ASP A 395 78.16 -67.99 37.83
C ASP A 395 78.73 -66.56 37.92
N ASN A 396 78.99 -66.17 39.17
CA ASN A 396 79.88 -65.14 39.70
C ASN A 396 79.40 -63.69 39.64
N GLU A 397 78.85 -63.20 40.75
CA GLU A 397 79.56 -62.72 41.96
C GLU A 397 80.21 -61.34 41.78
N ASN A 398 79.68 -60.42 42.57
CA ASN A 398 80.40 -59.36 43.29
C ASN A 398 80.94 -58.21 42.43
N ARG A 399 80.31 -57.02 42.56
CA ARG A 399 80.79 -56.02 43.52
C ARG A 399 80.02 -54.68 43.50
N PHE A 400 79.67 -54.28 44.73
CA PHE A 400 79.55 -52.92 45.29
C PHE A 400 78.37 -52.01 44.92
N ALA A 401 77.66 -51.68 46.00
CA ALA A 401 76.56 -50.75 46.19
C ALA A 401 77.09 -49.34 46.58
N PRO A 402 76.31 -48.48 47.25
CA PRO A 402 75.34 -47.56 46.66
C PRO A 402 75.58 -46.09 47.09
N THR A 403 75.04 -45.14 46.33
CA THR A 403 74.33 -43.93 46.84
C THR A 403 73.43 -43.41 45.74
#